data_AF-A0A4Q0ZLU3-F1
#
_entry.id   AF-A0A4Q0ZLU3-F1
#
_cell.length_a   1.000
_cell.length_b   1.000
_cell.length_c   1.000
_cell.angle_alpha   90.00
_cell.angle_beta   90.00
_cell.angle_gamma   90.00
#
_symmetry.space_group_name_H-M   'P 1'
#
loop_
_entity.id
_entity.type
_entity.pdbx_description
1 polymer ?
#
loop_
_entity_poly.entity_id
_entity_poly.type
_entity_poly.pdbx_seq_one_letter_code
_entity_poly.pdbx_strand_id
1 'polypeptide(L)'
;MKIKEIRGLKYPDEYFIKYFFKNSFHQKKGLKFFEFGCSSGNNLMLPYQYEFDIVGVDINEDAIENAKFNFSHTKSSSLYEFHKRNLKAFKHKY
;
A
#
# COMPACT_ATOMS: atom_id res chain seq x y z
N MET A 1 13.40 4.41 -6.75
CA MET A 1 13.40 4.94 -5.38
C MET A 1 14.63 4.46 -4.62
N LYS A 2 15.37 5.36 -3.94
CA LYS A 2 16.36 4.96 -2.92
C LYS A 2 15.69 4.93 -1.54
N ILE A 3 16.08 4.02 -0.65
CA ILE A 3 15.49 3.88 0.71
C ILE A 3 15.51 5.19 1.51
N LYS A 4 16.52 6.03 1.30
CA LYS A 4 16.65 7.34 1.96
C LYS A 4 15.58 8.37 1.54
N GLU A 5 14.96 8.17 0.38
CA GLU A 5 13.97 9.07 -0.20
C GLU A 5 12.54 8.71 0.23
N ILE A 6 12.34 7.53 0.83
CA ILE A 6 11.03 7.10 1.33
C ILE A 6 10.60 8.02 2.47
N ARG A 7 9.40 8.59 2.34
CA ARG A 7 8.75 9.41 3.37
C ARG A 7 7.88 8.52 4.26
N GLY A 8 7.90 8.80 5.57
CA GLY A 8 7.20 7.99 6.56
C GLY A 8 7.89 6.64 6.84
N LEU A 9 7.09 5.62 7.13
CA LEU A 9 7.60 4.27 7.40
C LEU A 9 8.16 3.64 6.12
N LYS A 10 9.31 2.98 6.25
CA LYS A 10 10.08 2.49 5.09
C LYS A 10 9.78 1.05 4.73
N TYR A 11 9.62 0.21 5.74
CA TYR A 11 9.54 -1.23 5.57
C TYR A 11 8.14 -1.73 5.92
N PRO A 12 7.64 -2.74 5.21
CA PRO A 12 6.45 -3.46 5.64
C PRO A 12 6.64 -4.04 7.04
N ASP A 13 5.53 -4.18 7.76
CA ASP A 13 5.50 -4.89 9.04
C ASP A 13 5.89 -6.37 8.87
N GLU A 14 6.63 -6.91 9.86
CA GLU A 14 7.15 -8.27 9.80
C GLU A 14 6.02 -9.33 9.76
N TYR A 15 4.92 -9.12 10.48
CA TYR A 15 3.79 -10.04 10.46
C TYR A 15 3.09 -10.01 9.10
N PHE A 16 2.97 -8.84 8.47
CA PHE A 16 2.44 -8.74 7.12
C PHE A 16 3.32 -9.47 6.10
N ILE A 17 4.65 -9.30 6.18
CA ILE A 17 5.62 -10.03 5.34
C ILE A 17 5.40 -11.54 5.51
N LYS A 18 5.40 -12.04 6.74
CA LYS A 18 5.19 -13.48 7.03
C LYS A 18 3.86 -13.98 6.48
N TYR A 19 2.78 -13.22 6.68
CA TYR A 19 1.45 -13.55 6.14
C TYR A 19 1.45 -13.59 4.60
N PHE A 20 2.09 -12.63 3.96
CA PHE A 20 2.16 -12.52 2.49
C PHE A 20 2.81 -13.77 1.87
N PHE A 21 3.95 -14.20 2.41
CA PHE A 21 4.68 -15.36 1.90
C PHE A 21 4.06 -16.69 2.33
N LYS A 22 3.57 -16.82 3.57
CA LYS A 22 2.94 -18.07 4.06
C LYS A 22 1.70 -18.48 3.25
N ASN A 23 0.97 -17.49 2.72
CA ASN A 23 -0.21 -17.73 1.87
C ASN A 23 0.11 -17.73 0.36
N SER A 24 1.40 -17.78 0.01
CA SER A 24 1.92 -17.78 -1.35
C SER A 24 1.37 -16.67 -2.24
N PHE A 25 1.09 -15.48 -1.68
CA PHE A 25 0.54 -14.38 -2.48
C PHE A 25 1.49 -13.94 -3.59
N HIS A 26 2.81 -13.95 -3.33
CA HIS A 26 3.85 -13.71 -4.33
C HIS A 26 3.80 -14.60 -5.59
N GLN A 27 3.05 -15.70 -5.59
CA GLN A 27 2.89 -16.61 -6.73
C GLN A 27 1.52 -16.48 -7.41
N LYS A 28 0.59 -15.77 -6.78
CA LYS A 28 -0.77 -15.55 -7.31
C LYS A 28 -0.75 -14.41 -8.33
N LYS A 29 -1.81 -14.31 -9.15
CA LYS A 29 -2.00 -13.24 -10.13
C LYS A 29 -3.45 -12.77 -10.12
N GLY A 30 -3.68 -11.54 -10.60
CA GLY A 30 -5.03 -10.98 -10.73
C GLY A 30 -5.71 -10.64 -9.40
N LEU A 31 -4.95 -10.54 -8.31
CA LEU A 31 -5.45 -10.07 -7.01
C LEU A 31 -5.22 -8.56 -6.88
N LYS A 32 -6.04 -7.91 -6.06
CA LYS A 32 -5.88 -6.51 -5.67
C LYS A 32 -5.75 -6.43 -4.15
N PHE A 33 -4.75 -5.69 -3.67
CA PHE A 33 -4.53 -5.51 -2.24
C PHE A 33 -5.17 -4.21 -1.76
N PHE A 34 -5.88 -4.28 -0.65
CA PHE A 34 -6.57 -3.14 -0.05
C PHE A 34 -6.19 -3.03 1.42
N GLU A 35 -5.77 -1.85 1.87
CA GLU A 35 -5.41 -1.60 3.28
C GLU A 35 -6.14 -0.39 3.85
N PHE A 36 -6.80 -0.60 5.00
CA PHE A 36 -7.35 0.47 5.83
C PHE A 36 -6.32 0.92 6.87
N GLY A 37 -6.20 2.23 7.08
CA GLY A 37 -5.14 2.79 7.92
C GLY A 37 -3.76 2.57 7.31
N CYS A 38 -3.63 2.79 5.99
CA CYS A 38 -2.42 2.44 5.25
C CYS A 38 -1.21 3.33 5.55
N SER A 39 -1.38 4.42 6.30
CA SER A 39 -0.33 5.40 6.59
C SER A 39 0.41 5.81 5.29
N SER A 40 1.74 5.82 5.30
CA SER A 40 2.60 6.10 4.12
C SER A 40 2.71 4.93 3.12
N GLY A 41 1.86 3.91 3.23
CA GLY A 41 1.75 2.77 2.32
C GLY A 41 2.87 1.73 2.46
N ASN A 42 3.51 1.64 3.63
CA ASN A 42 4.71 0.79 3.81
C ASN A 42 4.42 -0.71 3.65
N ASN A 43 3.25 -1.19 4.09
CA ASN A 43 2.83 -2.58 3.85
C ASN A 43 2.49 -2.83 2.38
N LEU A 44 1.71 -1.92 1.78
CA LEU A 44 1.28 -2.01 0.38
C LEU A 44 2.45 -1.95 -0.62
N MET A 45 3.62 -1.45 -0.21
CA MET A 45 4.82 -1.46 -1.04
C MET A 45 5.21 -2.89 -1.46
N LEU A 46 5.06 -3.87 -0.55
CA LEU A 46 5.42 -5.25 -0.84
C LEU A 46 4.58 -5.84 -1.99
N PRO A 47 3.23 -5.94 -1.91
CA PRO A 47 2.44 -6.45 -3.02
C PRO A 47 2.60 -5.60 -4.29
N TYR A 48 2.74 -4.29 -4.19
CA TYR A 48 2.98 -3.43 -5.36
C TYR A 48 4.26 -3.80 -6.12
N GLN A 49 5.36 -4.10 -5.40
CA GLN A 49 6.60 -4.59 -6.02
C GLN A 49 6.51 -6.01 -6.59
N TYR A 50 5.48 -6.78 -6.22
CA TYR A 50 5.14 -8.06 -6.83
C TYR A 50 4.10 -7.91 -7.95
N GLU A 51 3.93 -6.71 -8.49
CA GLU A 51 3.03 -6.39 -9.60
C GLU A 51 1.55 -6.66 -9.28
N PHE A 52 1.14 -6.37 -8.05
CA PHE A 52 -0.28 -6.30 -7.68
C PHE A 52 -0.78 -4.85 -7.69
N ASP A 53 -2.02 -4.66 -8.16
CA ASP A 53 -2.74 -3.41 -7.95
C ASP A 53 -3.02 -3.21 -6.47
N ILE A 54 -2.90 -1.97 -6.01
CA ILE A 54 -3.08 -1.62 -4.59
C ILE A 54 -4.03 -0.45 -4.39
N VAL A 55 -4.74 -0.46 -3.25
CA VAL A 55 -5.54 0.66 -2.76
C VAL A 55 -5.26 0.85 -1.27
N GLY A 56 -4.85 2.05 -0.91
CA GLY A 56 -4.68 2.46 0.48
C GLY A 56 -5.71 3.53 0.88
N VAL A 57 -6.26 3.40 2.09
CA VAL A 57 -7.13 4.41 2.69
C VAL A 57 -6.60 4.80 4.06
N ASP A 58 -6.48 6.10 4.31
CA ASP A 58 -6.11 6.66 5.61
C ASP A 58 -6.89 7.95 5.89
N ILE A 59 -7.01 8.33 7.16
CA ILE A 59 -7.63 9.60 7.57
C ILE A 59 -6.63 10.76 7.53
N ASN A 60 -5.35 10.45 7.67
CA ASN A 60 -4.27 11.43 7.73
C ASN A 60 -3.84 11.84 6.32
N GLU A 61 -3.96 13.12 6.01
CA GLU A 61 -3.62 13.67 4.70
C GLU A 61 -2.11 13.59 4.40
N ASP A 62 -1.26 13.98 5.36
CA ASP A 62 0.20 13.91 5.21
C ASP A 62 0.65 12.46 4.93
N ALA A 63 0.00 11.48 5.55
CA ALA A 63 0.28 10.08 5.31
C ALA A 63 -0.06 9.67 3.87
N ILE A 64 -1.21 10.10 3.35
CA ILE A 64 -1.63 9.88 1.96
C ILE A 64 -0.70 10.57 0.97
N GLU A 65 -0.25 11.79 1.25
CA GLU A 65 0.72 12.50 0.41
C GLU A 65 2.06 11.78 0.37
N ASN A 66 2.54 11.30 1.53
CA ASN A 66 3.75 10.49 1.61
C ASN A 66 3.61 9.18 0.83
N ALA A 67 2.47 8.50 0.94
CA ALA A 67 2.18 7.30 0.16
C ALA A 67 2.24 7.58 -1.35
N LYS A 68 1.51 8.60 -1.83
CA LYS A 68 1.54 9.00 -3.24
C LYS A 68 2.95 9.31 -3.73
N PHE A 69 3.73 10.06 -2.94
CA PHE A 69 5.12 10.36 -3.26
C PHE A 69 5.97 9.09 -3.36
N ASN A 70 5.89 8.18 -2.39
CA ASN A 70 6.67 6.95 -2.37
C ASN A 70 6.38 6.06 -3.60
N PHE A 71 5.10 5.92 -3.95
CA PHE A 71 4.67 5.05 -5.04
C PHE A 71 4.92 5.67 -6.43
N SER A 72 4.83 7.00 -6.56
CA SER A 72 5.19 7.68 -7.82
C SER A 72 6.67 7.58 -8.17
N HIS A 73 7.54 7.31 -7.19
CA HIS A 73 8.99 7.15 -7.37
C HIS A 73 9.45 5.68 -7.38
N THR A 74 8.50 4.75 -7.25
CA THR A 74 8.71 3.31 -7.31
C THR A 74 8.37 2.81 -8.71
N LYS A 75 9.27 2.05 -9.33
CA LYS A 75 9.04 1.47 -10.65
C LYS A 75 8.22 0.18 -10.49
N SER A 76 7.00 0.18 -10.96
CA SER A 76 6.13 -0.99 -11.16
C SER A 76 5.18 -0.69 -12.32
N SER A 77 4.67 -1.74 -12.98
CA SER A 77 3.63 -1.59 -14.02
C SER A 77 2.20 -1.60 -13.44
N SER A 78 2.07 -1.86 -12.13
CA SER A 78 0.79 -1.97 -11.45
C SER A 78 0.17 -0.61 -11.11
N LEU A 79 -1.13 -0.61 -10.87
CA LEU A 79 -1.87 0.58 -10.47
C LEU A 79 -1.82 0.76 -8.94
N TYR A 80 -1.75 2.02 -8.51
CA TYR A 80 -1.90 2.39 -7.11
C TYR A 80 -2.91 3.50 -6.93
N GLU A 81 -3.73 3.39 -5.88
CA GLU A 81 -4.67 4.43 -5.49
C GLU A 81 -4.56 4.71 -3.98
N PHE A 82 -4.52 5.98 -3.60
CA PHE A 82 -4.51 6.40 -2.21
C PHE A 82 -5.59 7.44 -1.94
N HIS A 83 -6.47 7.14 -0.98
CA HIS A 83 -7.64 7.96 -0.68
C HIS A 83 -7.62 8.44 0.77
N LYS A 84 -7.71 9.76 0.96
CA LYS A 84 -8.01 10.34 2.28
C LYS A 84 -9.48 10.15 2.59
N ARG A 85 -9.85 9.23 3.48
CA ARG A 85 -11.25 9.00 3.88
C ARG A 85 -11.39 8.56 5.33
N ASN A 86 -12.45 9.03 5.97
CA ASN A 86 -12.92 8.47 7.23
C ASN A 86 -13.58 7.11 6.97
N LEU A 87 -13.08 6.06 7.62
CA LEU A 87 -13.59 4.70 7.52
C LEU A 87 -15.08 4.58 7.85
N LYS A 88 -15.61 5.42 8.74
CA LYS A 88 -17.04 5.46 9.06
C LYS A 88 -17.90 5.86 7.86
N ALA A 89 -17.35 6.63 6.92
CA ALA A 89 -18.03 7.04 5.69
C ALA A 89 -17.87 6.02 4.53
N PHE A 90 -17.09 4.95 4.71
CA PHE A 90 -16.84 3.96 3.65
C PHE A 90 -17.96 2.92 3.50
N LYS A 91 -18.83 2.77 4.51
CA LYS A 91 -19.92 1.78 4.57
C LYS A 91 -21.06 1.96 3.55
N HIS A 92 -20.99 2.90 2.61
CA HIS A 92 -22.09 3.20 1.68
C HIS A 92 -21.76 3.06 0.19
N LYS A 93 -20.69 2.34 -0.19
CA LYS A 93 -20.38 2.20 -1.62
C LYS A 93 -19.81 0.87 -2.12
N TYR A 94 -19.79 -0.19 -1.30
CA TYR A 94 -19.43 -1.55 -1.71
C TYR A 94 -20.30 -2.55 -0.98
#